data_AF-A0A9E1ZFI9-F1
#
_entry.id   AF-A0A9E1ZFI9-F1
#
_cell.length_a   1.000
_cell.length_b   1.000
_cell.length_c   1.000
_cell.angle_alpha   90.00
_cell.angle_beta   90.00
_cell.angle_gamma   90.00
#
_symmetry.space_group_name_H-M   'P 1'
#
loop_
_entity.id
_entity.type
_entity.pdbx_description
1 polymer ?
#
loop_
_entity_poly.entity_id
_entity_poly.type
_entity_poly.pdbx_seq_one_letter_code
_entity_poly.pdbx_strand_id
1 'polypeptide(L)'
;LKHITTGGGQYVAVGTRGTVVSSVSGTKWTERSTPTSSGLESVAFGNGRFVAVGFKGTILYSDNGQRWLTAKSGTTEWLNDVTFGGGMFLTVGANGTLLTSPDGKAWLRRSSGTETSLGGVAFGDRRFIIAGRAGLILESGQLAAPPEPPTLTATLDKGGKPRLILAGQAGQLYRVEVSSDLRQWRVLKLIEGAAEPVEFVDESAMVERDHFYRTVTP
;
A
#
# COMPACT_ATOMS: atom_id res chain seq x y z
N LEU A 1 22.57 11.67 -2.61
CA LEU A 1 21.29 10.92 -2.55
C LEU A 1 20.58 11.09 -3.90
N LYS A 2 19.76 10.13 -4.30
CA LYS A 2 19.09 10.05 -5.61
C LYS A 2 17.58 10.25 -5.49
N HIS A 3 16.97 9.62 -4.49
CA HIS A 3 15.53 9.70 -4.26
C HIS A 3 15.21 9.63 -2.76
N ILE A 4 14.05 10.16 -2.38
CA ILE A 4 13.52 10.17 -1.01
C ILE A 4 12.03 9.81 -1.05
N THR A 5 11.58 9.04 -0.06
CA THR A 5 10.17 8.75 0.16
C THR A 5 9.83 8.83 1.65
N THR A 6 8.55 8.81 1.97
CA THR A 6 8.03 8.80 3.34
C THR A 6 6.95 7.74 3.49
N GLY A 7 6.86 7.15 4.68
CA GLY A 7 5.89 6.10 4.98
C GLY A 7 6.13 5.49 6.35
N GLY A 8 5.12 4.87 6.97
CA GLY A 8 5.29 4.22 8.27
C GLY A 8 5.83 5.14 9.38
N GLY A 9 5.62 6.46 9.27
CA GLY A 9 6.13 7.45 10.24
C GLY A 9 7.61 7.82 10.06
N GLN A 10 8.23 7.52 8.92
CA GLN A 10 9.64 7.82 8.66
C GLN A 10 9.92 8.23 7.21
N TYR A 11 11.03 8.94 7.04
CA TYR A 11 11.64 9.29 5.77
C TYR A 11 12.77 8.30 5.44
N VAL A 12 12.89 7.93 4.18
CA VAL A 12 13.96 7.08 3.65
C VAL A 12 14.50 7.73 2.40
N ALA A 13 15.82 7.91 2.32
CA ALA A 13 16.49 8.35 1.11
C ALA A 13 17.57 7.35 0.69
N VAL A 14 17.72 7.18 -0.61
CA VAL A 14 18.64 6.20 -1.23
C VAL A 14 19.64 6.89 -2.14
N GLY A 15 20.74 6.22 -2.48
CA GLY A 15 21.69 6.77 -3.44
C GLY A 15 22.78 5.82 -3.89
N THR A 16 23.90 6.41 -4.30
CA THR A 16 25.06 5.70 -4.84
C THR A 16 25.67 4.73 -3.83
N ARG A 17 26.38 3.70 -4.30
CA ARG A 17 27.15 2.77 -3.46
C ARG A 17 26.32 2.03 -2.38
N GLY A 18 25.05 1.76 -2.65
CA GLY A 18 24.14 1.08 -1.72
C GLY A 18 23.68 1.96 -0.55
N THR A 19 23.95 3.27 -0.58
CA THR A 19 23.59 4.18 0.51
C THR A 19 22.09 4.20 0.72
N VAL A 20 21.69 3.96 1.98
CA VAL A 20 20.35 4.24 2.50
C VAL A 20 20.50 5.04 3.79
N VAL A 21 19.74 6.11 3.91
CA VAL A 21 19.61 6.89 5.15
C VAL A 21 18.13 6.96 5.53
N SER A 22 17.84 6.98 6.83
CA SER A 22 16.46 7.22 7.29
C SER A 22 16.40 8.23 8.43
N SER A 23 15.22 8.82 8.58
CA SER A 23 14.92 9.85 9.57
C SER A 23 13.48 9.73 10.05
N VAL A 24 13.22 10.01 11.32
CA VAL A 24 11.85 10.19 11.83
C VAL A 24 11.42 11.66 11.81
N SER A 25 12.37 12.59 11.73
CA SER A 25 12.11 14.04 11.82
C SER A 25 12.32 14.80 10.52
N GLY A 26 12.92 14.15 9.50
CA GLY A 26 13.37 14.80 8.26
C GLY A 26 14.61 15.69 8.42
N THR A 27 15.04 15.98 9.65
CA THR A 27 16.15 16.90 9.96
C THR A 27 17.44 16.20 10.42
N LYS A 28 17.33 15.04 11.07
CA LYS A 28 18.47 14.21 11.49
C LYS A 28 18.42 12.87 10.79
N TRP A 29 19.50 12.51 10.11
CA TRP A 29 19.56 11.34 9.24
C TRP A 29 20.56 10.31 9.79
N THR A 30 20.17 9.05 9.75
CA THR A 30 21.01 7.92 10.16
C THR A 30 21.26 7.01 8.98
N GLU A 31 22.52 6.69 8.69
CA GLU A 31 22.89 5.72 7.66
C GLU A 31 22.47 4.30 8.08
N ARG A 32 22.00 3.53 7.11
CA ARG A 32 21.51 2.16 7.30
C ARG A 32 22.36 1.20 6.48
N SER A 33 22.78 0.11 7.13
CA SER A 33 23.48 -0.97 6.46
C SER A 33 22.56 -1.63 5.44
N THR A 34 23.09 -1.87 4.24
CA THR A 34 22.39 -2.58 3.16
C THR A 34 23.20 -3.80 2.71
N PRO A 35 22.55 -4.84 2.16
CA PRO A 35 23.22 -6.04 1.68
C PRO A 35 23.83 -5.87 0.27
N THR A 36 24.11 -4.64 -0.17
CA THR A 36 24.59 -4.34 -1.52
C THR A 36 25.48 -3.10 -1.53
N SER A 37 26.41 -3.06 -2.48
CA SER A 37 27.17 -1.86 -2.83
C SER A 37 26.70 -1.24 -4.16
N SER A 38 25.69 -1.83 -4.82
CA SER A 38 25.09 -1.26 -6.03
C SER A 38 24.37 0.04 -5.72
N GLY A 39 24.51 1.04 -6.59
CA GLY A 39 23.74 2.28 -6.51
C GLY A 39 22.23 2.02 -6.60
N LEU A 40 21.48 2.73 -5.76
CA LEU A 40 20.03 2.75 -5.73
C LEU A 40 19.54 4.05 -6.35
N GLU A 41 18.63 3.96 -7.32
CA GLU A 41 18.12 5.13 -8.04
C GLU A 41 16.80 5.63 -7.48
N SER A 42 15.89 4.73 -7.07
CA SER A 42 14.56 5.10 -6.61
C SER A 42 14.13 4.28 -5.40
N VAL A 43 13.17 4.85 -4.65
CA VAL A 43 12.58 4.24 -3.45
C VAL A 43 11.11 4.64 -3.34
N ALA A 44 10.24 3.67 -3.07
CA ALA A 44 8.81 3.87 -2.84
C ALA A 44 8.39 3.23 -1.52
N PHE A 45 7.32 3.76 -0.92
CA PHE A 45 6.64 3.15 0.21
C PHE A 45 5.21 2.77 -0.19
N GLY A 46 4.80 1.56 0.21
CA GLY A 46 3.45 1.06 -0.02
C GLY A 46 3.23 -0.27 0.67
N ASN A 47 1.97 -0.60 1.00
CA ASN A 47 1.62 -1.84 1.70
C ASN A 47 2.49 -2.10 2.96
N GLY A 48 2.79 -1.04 3.73
CA GLY A 48 3.62 -1.12 4.93
C GLY A 48 5.12 -1.37 4.69
N ARG A 49 5.62 -1.23 3.46
CA ARG A 49 6.98 -1.61 3.08
C ARG A 49 7.65 -0.55 2.22
N PHE A 50 8.93 -0.31 2.49
CA PHE A 50 9.84 0.39 1.60
C PHE A 50 10.43 -0.57 0.58
N VAL A 51 10.51 -0.13 -0.67
CA VAL A 51 11.17 -0.84 -1.77
C VAL A 51 12.12 0.13 -2.45
N ALA A 52 13.39 -0.25 -2.55
CA ALA A 52 14.42 0.50 -3.27
C ALA A 52 14.93 -0.30 -4.47
N VAL A 53 15.15 0.36 -5.59
CA VAL A 53 15.61 -0.28 -6.85
C VAL A 53 16.85 0.42 -7.40
N GLY A 54 17.65 -0.28 -8.20
CA GLY A 54 18.83 0.34 -8.81
C GLY A 54 19.63 -0.56 -9.74
N PHE A 55 20.95 -0.36 -9.75
CA PHE A 55 21.88 -1.02 -10.66
C PHE A 55 21.87 -2.54 -10.54
N LYS A 56 22.22 -3.23 -11.63
CA LYS A 56 22.38 -4.68 -11.70
C LYS A 56 21.12 -5.44 -11.26
N GLY A 57 19.93 -4.91 -11.55
CA GLY A 57 18.66 -5.47 -11.11
C GLY A 57 18.46 -5.50 -9.60
N THR A 58 19.17 -4.65 -8.85
CA THR A 58 19.09 -4.63 -7.38
C THR A 58 17.70 -4.19 -6.94
N ILE A 59 17.06 -5.01 -6.12
CA ILE A 59 15.85 -4.64 -5.38
C ILE A 59 16.09 -4.94 -3.90
N LEU A 60 15.93 -3.91 -3.06
CA LEU A 60 15.92 -4.05 -1.61
C LEU A 60 14.53 -3.74 -1.08
N TYR A 61 14.16 -4.37 0.03
CA TYR A 61 12.93 -4.03 0.76
C TYR A 61 13.17 -3.93 2.26
N SER A 62 12.30 -3.19 2.94
CA SER A 62 12.32 -3.02 4.39
C SER A 62 10.93 -2.70 4.94
N ASP A 63 10.55 -3.37 6.03
CA ASP A 63 9.26 -3.10 6.71
C ASP A 63 9.35 -1.90 7.68
N ASN A 64 10.55 -1.43 7.99
CA ASN A 64 10.80 -0.38 8.99
C ASN A 64 11.85 0.65 8.54
N GLY A 65 12.27 0.62 7.27
CA GLY A 65 13.34 1.44 6.69
C GLY A 65 14.65 1.52 7.50
N GLN A 66 14.93 0.51 8.32
CA GLN A 66 16.16 0.38 9.10
C GLN A 66 16.93 -0.89 8.69
N ARG A 67 16.23 -2.03 8.63
CA ARG A 67 16.80 -3.31 8.19
C ARG A 67 16.37 -3.59 6.75
N TRP A 68 17.34 -3.76 5.86
CA TRP A 68 17.11 -4.00 4.44
C TRP A 68 17.47 -5.42 4.03
N LEU A 69 16.62 -6.01 3.20
CA LEU A 69 16.79 -7.36 2.65
C LEU A 69 16.73 -7.30 1.13
N THR A 70 17.42 -8.21 0.45
CA THR A 70 17.40 -8.31 -1.00
C THR A 70 16.19 -9.10 -1.48
N ALA A 71 15.50 -8.62 -2.52
CA ALA A 71 14.52 -9.36 -3.30
C ALA A 71 15.13 -9.83 -4.63
N LYS A 72 14.74 -11.02 -5.10
CA LYS A 72 15.15 -11.51 -6.41
C LYS A 72 14.31 -10.81 -7.49
N SER A 73 14.95 -10.00 -8.33
CA SER A 73 14.29 -9.30 -9.44
C SER A 73 14.10 -10.17 -10.69
N GLY A 74 14.93 -11.20 -10.86
CA GLY A 74 14.96 -12.04 -12.06
C GLY A 74 15.60 -11.36 -13.27
N THR A 75 16.29 -10.23 -13.08
CA THR A 75 16.99 -9.49 -14.14
C THR A 75 18.31 -8.91 -13.62
N THR A 76 19.22 -8.60 -14.53
CA THR A 76 20.45 -7.83 -14.23
C THR A 76 20.37 -6.41 -14.78
N GLU A 77 19.26 -6.05 -15.43
CA GLU A 77 19.03 -4.74 -16.02
C GLU A 77 18.98 -3.64 -14.97
N TRP A 78 19.37 -2.43 -15.36
CA TRP A 78 19.27 -1.27 -14.49
C TRP A 78 17.80 -0.90 -14.27
N LEU A 79 17.36 -0.92 -13.02
CA LEU A 79 16.04 -0.41 -12.61
C LEU A 79 16.16 1.08 -12.29
N ASN A 80 15.43 1.90 -13.03
CA ASN A 80 15.53 3.36 -12.99
C ASN A 80 14.56 3.98 -12.00
N ASP A 81 13.35 3.42 -11.87
CA ASP A 81 12.31 3.97 -11.02
C ASP A 81 11.38 2.90 -10.44
N VAL A 82 10.75 3.20 -9.30
CA VAL A 82 9.75 2.34 -8.65
C VAL A 82 8.65 3.20 -8.05
N THR A 83 7.40 2.75 -8.20
CA THR A 83 6.24 3.35 -7.56
C THR A 83 5.35 2.29 -6.91
N PHE A 84 4.43 2.72 -6.04
CA PHE A 84 3.37 1.89 -5.50
C PHE A 84 2.01 2.47 -5.84
N GLY A 85 1.12 1.62 -6.36
CA GLY A 85 -0.20 2.01 -6.82
C GLY A 85 -1.06 0.80 -7.13
N GLY A 86 -2.39 0.94 -7.01
CA GLY A 86 -3.33 -0.16 -7.31
C GLY A 86 -3.07 -1.44 -6.52
N GLY A 87 -2.51 -1.32 -5.30
CA GLY A 87 -2.19 -2.46 -4.44
C GLY A 87 -0.89 -3.19 -4.78
N MET A 88 -0.04 -2.66 -5.66
CA MET A 88 1.23 -3.29 -6.03
C MET A 88 2.36 -2.28 -6.25
N PHE A 89 3.59 -2.76 -6.13
CA PHE A 89 4.78 -2.09 -6.64
C PHE A 89 4.97 -2.36 -8.12
N LEU A 90 5.44 -1.34 -8.85
CA LEU A 90 5.87 -1.45 -10.23
C LEU A 90 7.22 -0.75 -10.39
N THR A 91 8.21 -1.44 -10.95
CA THR A 91 9.51 -0.86 -11.29
C THR A 91 9.78 -0.96 -12.79
N VAL A 92 10.44 0.07 -13.33
CA VAL A 92 10.80 0.21 -14.74
C VAL A 92 12.31 0.40 -14.90
N GLY A 93 12.85 0.02 -16.05
CA GLY A 93 14.30 0.04 -16.25
C GLY A 93 14.77 0.00 -17.71
N ALA A 94 16.06 -0.26 -17.85
CA ALA A 94 16.73 -0.45 -19.13
C ALA A 94 16.11 -1.61 -19.94
N ASN A 95 16.30 -1.56 -21.27
CA ASN A 95 15.85 -2.59 -22.20
C ASN A 95 14.36 -2.95 -22.06
N GLY A 96 13.51 -1.94 -21.85
CA GLY A 96 12.07 -2.14 -21.66
C GLY A 96 11.67 -2.90 -20.40
N THR A 97 12.58 -3.04 -19.41
CA THR A 97 12.32 -3.83 -18.21
C THR A 97 11.15 -3.26 -17.42
N LEU A 98 10.16 -4.11 -17.14
CA LEU A 98 9.01 -3.80 -16.32
C LEU A 98 8.75 -4.99 -15.38
N LEU A 99 8.76 -4.74 -14.07
CA LEU A 99 8.47 -5.75 -13.06
C LEU A 99 7.35 -5.26 -12.14
N THR A 100 6.49 -6.17 -11.71
CA THR A 100 5.41 -5.91 -10.73
C THR A 100 5.54 -6.80 -9.52
N SER A 101 5.15 -6.32 -8.34
CA SER A 101 5.12 -7.11 -7.12
C SER A 101 4.02 -6.63 -6.17
N PRO A 102 3.13 -7.52 -5.66
CA PRO A 102 2.11 -7.13 -4.68
C PRO A 102 2.70 -6.76 -3.32
N ASP A 103 3.90 -7.26 -3.01
CA ASP A 103 4.51 -7.17 -1.69
C ASP A 103 5.96 -6.66 -1.71
N GLY A 104 6.55 -6.36 -2.86
CA GLY A 104 7.94 -5.92 -2.97
C GLY A 104 8.99 -7.02 -2.70
N LYS A 105 8.58 -8.27 -2.45
CA LYS A 105 9.47 -9.42 -2.20
C LYS A 105 9.55 -10.35 -3.41
N ALA A 106 8.39 -10.69 -3.98
CA ALA A 106 8.29 -11.55 -5.16
C ALA A 106 7.96 -10.72 -6.40
N TRP A 107 8.87 -10.70 -7.37
CA TRP A 107 8.75 -9.87 -8.56
C TRP A 107 8.46 -10.70 -9.80
N LEU A 108 7.50 -10.25 -10.58
CA LEU A 108 7.11 -10.85 -11.84
C LEU A 108 7.46 -9.90 -12.99
N ARG A 109 8.20 -10.41 -13.98
CA ARG A 109 8.46 -9.69 -15.23
C ARG A 109 7.18 -9.58 -16.04
N ARG A 110 6.91 -8.38 -16.55
CA ARG A 110 5.80 -8.09 -17.47
C ARG A 110 6.36 -7.66 -18.82
N SER A 111 5.58 -7.86 -19.87
CA SER A 111 5.89 -7.26 -21.17
C SER A 111 5.53 -5.78 -21.13
N SER A 112 6.47 -4.92 -21.53
CA SER A 112 6.22 -3.49 -21.76
C SER A 112 5.83 -3.20 -23.21
N GLY A 113 5.93 -4.19 -24.12
CA GLY A 113 5.72 -4.01 -25.56
C GLY A 113 6.85 -3.26 -26.28
N THR A 114 7.98 -2.98 -25.61
CA THR A 114 9.11 -2.27 -26.18
C THR A 114 10.43 -2.75 -25.56
N GLU A 115 11.55 -2.50 -26.25
CA GLU A 115 12.90 -2.63 -25.70
C GLU A 115 13.50 -1.27 -25.33
N THR A 116 12.74 -0.18 -25.54
CA THR A 116 13.18 1.18 -25.19
C THR A 116 13.37 1.29 -23.68
N SER A 117 14.45 1.91 -23.24
CA SER A 117 14.68 2.16 -21.81
C SER A 117 13.58 3.03 -21.21
N LEU A 118 13.00 2.55 -20.12
CA LEU A 118 11.94 3.20 -19.36
C LEU A 118 12.58 3.96 -18.20
N GLY A 119 12.26 5.25 -18.07
CA GLY A 119 12.97 6.18 -17.19
C GLY A 119 12.23 6.54 -15.90
N GLY A 120 10.89 6.59 -15.93
CA GLY A 120 10.09 6.99 -14.78
C GLY A 120 8.70 6.37 -14.80
N VAL A 121 8.11 6.20 -13.62
CA VAL A 121 6.76 5.66 -13.48
C VAL A 121 5.99 6.37 -12.37
N ALA A 122 4.75 6.76 -12.66
CA ALA A 122 3.82 7.33 -11.72
C ALA A 122 2.51 6.54 -11.70
N PHE A 123 1.79 6.62 -10.59
CA PHE A 123 0.44 6.07 -10.46
C PHE A 123 -0.55 7.19 -10.16
N GLY A 124 -1.65 7.24 -10.91
CA GLY A 124 -2.72 8.23 -10.75
C GLY A 124 -3.96 7.79 -11.50
N ASP A 125 -5.14 8.23 -11.06
CA ASP A 125 -6.44 7.84 -11.65
C ASP A 125 -6.59 6.32 -11.92
N ARG A 126 -6.12 5.52 -10.97
CA ARG A 126 -6.11 4.05 -11.05
C ARG A 126 -5.31 3.48 -12.23
N ARG A 127 -4.28 4.19 -12.70
CA ARG A 127 -3.43 3.77 -13.82
C ARG A 127 -1.97 4.08 -13.55
N PHE A 128 -1.09 3.28 -14.15
CA PHE A 128 0.33 3.56 -14.22
C PHE A 128 0.63 4.32 -15.51
N ILE A 129 1.38 5.40 -15.40
CA ILE A 129 1.93 6.16 -16.53
C ILE A 129 3.45 6.00 -16.49
N ILE A 130 4.04 5.53 -17.58
CA ILE A 130 5.47 5.26 -17.71
C ILE A 130 6.04 6.14 -18.81
N ALA A 131 7.11 6.87 -18.50
CA ALA A 131 7.87 7.64 -19.48
C ALA A 131 9.17 6.89 -19.84
N GLY A 132 9.47 6.80 -21.13
CA GLY A 132 10.68 6.19 -21.67
C GLY A 132 11.51 7.15 -22.52
N ARG A 133 12.64 6.65 -23.04
CA ARG A 133 13.49 7.42 -23.95
C ARG A 133 12.73 7.79 -25.24
N ALA A 134 13.24 8.82 -25.92
CA ALA A 134 12.69 9.30 -27.20
C ALA A 134 11.20 9.69 -27.16
N GLY A 135 10.71 10.13 -26.00
CA GLY A 135 9.33 10.61 -25.84
C GLY A 135 8.29 9.50 -25.72
N LEU A 136 8.69 8.24 -25.54
CA LEU A 136 7.76 7.14 -25.32
C LEU A 136 6.93 7.36 -24.04
N ILE A 137 5.61 7.23 -24.15
CA ILE A 137 4.69 7.15 -23.02
C ILE A 137 3.92 5.83 -23.12
N LEU A 138 3.89 5.07 -22.02
CA LEU A 138 3.06 3.87 -21.88
C LEU A 138 2.06 4.10 -20.75
N GLU A 139 0.88 3.51 -20.90
CA GLU A 139 -0.19 3.57 -19.91
C GLU A 139 -0.70 2.15 -19.63
N SER A 140 -0.94 1.82 -18.37
CA SER A 140 -1.70 0.62 -18.03
C SER A 140 -3.19 0.85 -18.30
N GLY A 141 -3.95 -0.21 -18.56
CA GLY A 141 -5.41 -0.13 -18.46
C GLY A 141 -5.86 0.37 -17.07
N GLN A 142 -7.10 0.84 -16.99
CA GLN A 142 -7.68 1.29 -15.72
C GLN A 142 -7.80 0.11 -14.75
N LEU A 143 -7.08 0.19 -13.65
CA LEU A 143 -7.14 -0.82 -12.61
C LEU A 143 -8.48 -0.72 -11.87
N ALA A 144 -8.95 -1.87 -11.39
CA ALA A 144 -10.15 -1.92 -10.57
C ALA A 144 -10.03 -0.95 -9.39
N ALA A 145 -11.14 -0.30 -9.03
CA ALA A 145 -11.18 0.44 -7.79
C ALA A 145 -10.92 -0.53 -6.62
N PRO A 146 -10.23 -0.10 -5.56
CA PRO A 146 -10.21 -0.87 -4.32
C PRO A 146 -11.67 -1.12 -3.89
N PRO A 147 -11.97 -2.27 -3.26
CA PRO A 147 -13.31 -2.48 -2.71
C PRO A 147 -13.63 -1.33 -1.76
N GLU A 148 -14.80 -0.71 -1.94
CA GLU A 148 -15.22 0.40 -1.10
C GLU A 148 -15.20 -0.06 0.36
N PRO A 149 -14.52 0.67 1.27
CA PRO A 149 -14.50 0.29 2.67
C PRO A 149 -15.94 0.25 3.19
N PRO A 150 -16.29 -0.74 4.02
CA PRO A 150 -17.62 -0.80 4.56
C PRO A 150 -17.89 0.45 5.39
N THR A 151 -19.09 1.02 5.25
CA THR A 151 -19.54 2.09 6.13
C THR A 151 -20.41 1.49 7.22
N LEU A 152 -20.18 1.92 8.45
CA LEU A 152 -21.04 1.60 9.58
C LEU A 152 -21.56 2.91 10.15
N THR A 153 -22.85 3.18 9.95
CA THR A 153 -23.51 4.37 10.48
C THR A 153 -24.36 3.97 11.68
N ALA A 154 -24.30 4.76 12.75
CA ALA A 154 -25.15 4.61 13.92
C ALA A 154 -26.12 5.80 14.02
N THR A 155 -27.40 5.50 14.13
CA THR A 155 -28.47 6.47 14.43
C THR A 155 -29.27 5.98 15.63
N LEU A 156 -30.06 6.83 16.26
CA LEU A 156 -30.99 6.38 17.30
C LEU A 156 -32.34 6.06 16.68
N ASP A 157 -32.95 4.94 17.08
CA ASP A 157 -34.34 4.65 16.78
C ASP A 157 -35.28 5.52 17.64
N LYS A 158 -36.60 5.39 17.43
CA LYS A 158 -37.61 6.13 18.19
C LYS A 158 -37.61 5.83 19.69
N GLY A 159 -37.01 4.71 20.11
CA GLY A 159 -36.85 4.28 21.50
C GLY A 159 -35.51 4.65 22.12
N GLY A 160 -34.63 5.37 21.40
CA GLY A 160 -33.29 5.74 21.86
C GLY A 160 -32.26 4.61 21.77
N LYS A 161 -32.57 3.51 21.07
CA LYS A 161 -31.61 2.42 20.83
C LYS A 161 -30.79 2.68 19.57
N PRO A 162 -29.50 2.30 19.55
CA PRO A 162 -28.66 2.44 18.36
C PRO A 162 -29.12 1.52 17.22
N ARG A 163 -29.55 2.15 16.13
CA ARG A 163 -29.82 1.56 14.82
C ARG A 163 -28.57 1.68 13.96
N LEU A 164 -28.01 0.53 13.60
CA LEU A 164 -26.77 0.40 12.85
C LEU A 164 -27.08 0.03 11.39
N ILE A 165 -26.45 0.75 10.46
CA ILE A 165 -26.55 0.51 9.02
C ILE A 165 -25.14 0.19 8.52
N LEU A 166 -24.95 -1.04 8.02
CA LEU A 166 -23.72 -1.50 7.40
C LEU A 166 -23.91 -1.54 5.89
N ALA A 167 -23.20 -0.69 5.15
CA ALA A 167 -23.05 -0.85 3.70
C ALA A 167 -21.66 -1.43 3.41
N GLY A 168 -21.59 -2.47 2.57
CA GLY A 168 -20.35 -3.15 2.24
C GLY A 168 -20.52 -4.03 1.01
N GLN A 169 -19.43 -4.68 0.59
CA GLN A 169 -19.42 -5.54 -0.58
C GLN A 169 -20.30 -6.79 -0.38
N ALA A 170 -21.16 -7.08 -1.36
CA ALA A 170 -21.99 -8.28 -1.37
C ALA A 170 -21.15 -9.57 -1.25
N GLY A 171 -21.55 -10.48 -0.36
CA GLY A 171 -20.86 -11.75 -0.09
C GLY A 171 -19.60 -11.64 0.79
N GLN A 172 -19.18 -10.43 1.16
CA GLN A 172 -18.08 -10.25 2.11
C GLN A 172 -18.59 -10.40 3.54
N LEU A 173 -17.94 -11.22 4.36
CA LEU A 173 -18.27 -11.31 5.78
C LEU A 173 -17.66 -10.11 6.53
N TYR A 174 -18.49 -9.47 7.35
CA TYR A 174 -18.14 -8.38 8.25
C TYR A 174 -18.44 -8.77 9.69
N ARG A 175 -17.55 -8.36 10.59
CA ARG A 175 -17.75 -8.49 12.03
C ARG A 175 -17.96 -7.11 12.62
N VAL A 176 -19.17 -6.86 13.11
CA VAL A 176 -19.48 -5.63 13.85
C VAL A 176 -19.17 -5.87 15.32
N GLU A 177 -18.36 -4.99 15.88
CA GLU A 177 -17.90 -5.04 17.26
C GLU A 177 -18.37 -3.80 18.02
N VAL A 178 -18.63 -3.99 19.31
CA VAL A 178 -19.07 -2.93 20.23
C VAL A 178 -18.14 -2.85 21.43
N SER A 179 -17.93 -1.64 21.93
CA SER A 179 -17.14 -1.34 23.13
C SER A 179 -17.83 -0.26 23.96
N SER A 180 -17.59 -0.27 25.27
CA SER A 180 -18.02 0.80 26.19
C SER A 180 -16.86 1.67 26.69
N ASP A 181 -15.61 1.32 26.34
CA ASP A 181 -14.40 1.97 26.86
C ASP A 181 -13.30 2.18 25.79
N LEU A 182 -13.59 1.84 24.52
CA LEU A 182 -12.67 1.82 23.38
C LEU A 182 -11.48 0.85 23.49
N ARG A 183 -11.37 0.10 24.60
CA ARG A 183 -10.24 -0.81 24.87
C ARG A 183 -10.66 -2.26 24.73
N GLN A 184 -11.80 -2.63 25.30
CA GLN A 184 -12.37 -3.96 25.21
C GLN A 184 -13.48 -3.99 24.17
N TRP A 185 -13.31 -4.83 23.16
CA TRP A 185 -14.25 -4.98 22.06
C TRP A 185 -14.84 -6.38 22.10
N ARG A 186 -16.17 -6.46 21.99
CA ARG A 186 -16.88 -7.74 21.84
C ARG A 186 -17.61 -7.78 20.52
N VAL A 187 -17.80 -8.97 19.98
CA VAL A 187 -18.58 -9.17 18.76
C VAL A 187 -20.05 -8.88 19.08
N LEU A 188 -20.63 -7.94 18.34
CA LEU A 188 -22.05 -7.66 18.37
C LEU A 188 -22.79 -8.55 17.37
N LYS A 189 -22.29 -8.60 16.12
CA LYS A 189 -22.93 -9.36 15.04
C LYS A 189 -21.95 -9.71 13.92
N LEU A 190 -22.16 -10.86 13.29
CA LEU A 190 -21.56 -11.21 12.01
C LEU A 190 -22.59 -10.94 10.90
N ILE A 191 -22.16 -10.26 9.85
CA ILE A 191 -23.03 -9.84 8.75
C ILE A 191 -22.34 -10.18 7.44
N GLU A 192 -23.00 -10.96 6.60
CA GLU A 192 -22.61 -11.07 5.20
C GLU A 192 -23.13 -9.82 4.47
N GLY A 193 -22.23 -9.10 3.80
CA GLY A 193 -22.58 -7.92 3.03
C GLY A 193 -23.54 -8.27 1.90
N ALA A 194 -24.38 -7.31 1.54
CA ALA A 194 -25.38 -7.45 0.48
C ALA A 194 -25.28 -6.26 -0.48
N ALA A 195 -25.99 -6.35 -1.61
CA ALA A 195 -26.07 -5.24 -2.57
C ALA A 195 -26.70 -3.98 -1.96
N GLU A 196 -27.65 -4.16 -1.03
CA GLU A 196 -28.27 -3.09 -0.25
C GLU A 196 -27.69 -3.04 1.18
N PRO A 197 -27.64 -1.86 1.83
CA PRO A 197 -27.18 -1.74 3.20
C PRO A 197 -27.97 -2.64 4.17
N VAL A 198 -27.25 -3.37 5.02
CA VAL A 198 -27.84 -4.24 6.04
C VAL A 198 -28.06 -3.45 7.32
N GLU A 199 -29.29 -3.45 7.79
CA GLU A 199 -29.71 -2.71 8.96
C GLU A 199 -30.04 -3.62 10.14
N PHE A 200 -29.68 -3.21 11.36
CA PHE A 200 -30.08 -3.88 12.59
C PHE A 200 -30.00 -2.94 13.80
N VAL A 201 -30.70 -3.30 14.88
CA VAL A 201 -30.68 -2.56 16.15
C VAL A 201 -29.76 -3.29 17.14
N ASP A 202 -28.96 -2.52 17.89
CA ASP A 202 -28.25 -3.04 19.07
C ASP A 202 -29.22 -3.12 20.25
N GLU A 203 -29.87 -4.26 20.39
CA GLU A 203 -30.79 -4.55 21.50
C GLU A 203 -30.09 -4.63 22.87
N SER A 204 -28.75 -4.73 22.88
CA SER A 204 -27.96 -4.78 24.11
C SER A 204 -27.56 -3.41 24.65
N ALA A 205 -27.87 -2.34 23.90
CA ALA A 205 -27.52 -0.99 24.28
C ALA A 205 -28.31 -0.51 25.51
N MET A 206 -27.60 -0.03 26.52
CA MET A 206 -28.17 0.63 27.69
C MET A 206 -27.97 2.13 27.59
N VAL A 207 -29.05 2.92 27.79
CA VAL A 207 -29.07 4.38 27.61
C VAL A 207 -28.02 5.11 28.47
N GLU A 208 -27.67 4.56 29.63
CA GLU A 208 -26.70 5.14 30.57
C GLU A 208 -25.23 4.80 30.27
N ARG A 209 -24.95 4.07 29.18
CA ARG A 209 -23.58 3.69 28.80
C ARG A 209 -23.24 4.14 27.40
N ASP A 210 -22.01 4.62 27.26
CA ASP A 210 -21.44 4.87 25.94
C ASP A 210 -21.29 3.56 25.17
N HIS A 211 -21.65 3.60 23.90
CA HIS A 211 -21.48 2.50 22.96
C HIS A 211 -20.70 3.00 21.75
N PHE A 212 -19.54 2.40 21.52
CA PHE A 212 -18.69 2.64 20.37
C PHE A 212 -18.77 1.44 19.45
N TYR A 213 -18.93 1.69 18.15
CA TYR A 213 -19.09 0.65 17.15
C TYR A 213 -17.95 0.70 16.14
N ARG A 214 -17.53 -0.49 15.68
CA ARG A 214 -16.64 -0.62 14.53
C ARG A 214 -17.01 -1.83 13.70
N THR A 215 -16.65 -1.80 12.43
CA THR A 215 -16.69 -2.95 11.54
C THR A 215 -15.27 -3.39 11.22
N VAL A 216 -15.04 -4.70 11.23
CA VAL A 216 -13.78 -5.31 10.80
C VAL A 216 -14.04 -6.41 9.79
N THR A 217 -13.17 -6.54 8.80
CA THR A 217 -13.17 -7.67 7.88
C THR A 217 -12.33 -8.78 8.51
N PRO A 218 -12.90 -9.95 8.84
CA PRO A 218 -12.18 -11.06 9.47
C PRO A 218 -11.12 -11.69 8.56
#